data_AF-A0A1B0G5K0-F1
#
_entry.id   AF-A0A1B0G5K0-F1
#
_cell.length_a   1.000
_cell.length_b   1.000
_cell.length_c   1.000
_cell.angle_alpha   90.00
_cell.angle_beta   90.00
_cell.angle_gamma   90.00
#
_symmetry.space_group_name_H-M   'P 1'
#
loop_
_entity.id
_entity.type
_entity.pdbx_description
1 polymer ?
#
loop_
_entity_poly.entity_id
_entity_poly.type
_entity_poly.pdbx_seq_one_letter_code
_entity_poly.pdbx_strand_id
1 'polypeptide(L)' 'MYSVSDKTPPGFPVITQGPSTRVIEVGHTATMQCKAVGNPAPTIYWIKNQTKVDMSNPRYSIKDVEELSI' A
#
# COMPACT_ATOMS: atom_id res chain seq x y z
N MET A 1 -32.52 13.35 -5.29
CA MET A 1 -31.48 12.71 -6.12
C MET A 1 -30.43 12.18 -5.15
N TYR A 2 -30.49 10.88 -4.81
CA TYR A 2 -29.51 10.25 -3.91
C TYR A 2 -28.57 9.44 -4.79
N SER A 3 -27.27 9.73 -4.74
CA SER A 3 -26.26 9.08 -5.58
C SER A 3 -26.15 7.59 -5.23
N VAL A 4 -26.45 6.73 -6.20
CA VAL A 4 -26.32 5.26 -6.12
C VAL A 4 -24.84 4.86 -6.22
N SER A 5 -23.98 5.32 -5.31
CA SER A 5 -22.52 5.15 -5.49
C SER A 5 -21.72 4.66 -4.30
N ASP A 6 -22.33 4.40 -3.13
CA ASP A 6 -21.60 3.80 -2.01
C ASP A 6 -22.35 2.57 -1.47
N LYS A 7 -22.24 1.45 -2.21
CA LYS A 7 -22.72 0.12 -1.77
C LYS A 7 -21.58 -0.72 -1.17
N THR A 8 -20.70 -0.09 -0.40
CA THR A 8 -19.61 -0.78 0.29
C THR A 8 -20.16 -1.44 1.56
N PRO A 9 -20.04 -2.76 1.72
CA PRO A 9 -20.47 -3.43 2.93
C PRO A 9 -19.72 -2.89 4.16
N PRO A 10 -20.34 -2.90 5.36
CA PRO A 10 -19.63 -2.63 6.59
C PRO A 10 -18.42 -3.57 6.73
N GLY A 11 -17.25 -3.01 7.08
CA GLY A 11 -16.01 -3.78 7.22
C GLY A 11 -15.23 -3.97 5.92
N PHE A 12 -15.70 -3.47 4.78
CA PHE A 12 -14.94 -3.50 3.54
C PHE A 12 -13.61 -2.71 3.70
N PRO A 13 -12.48 -3.20 3.15
CA PRO A 13 -11.20 -2.52 3.25
C PRO A 13 -11.22 -1.10 2.68
N VAL A 14 -10.75 -0.14 3.45
CA VAL A 14 -10.58 1.26 3.06
C VAL A 14 -9.13 1.67 3.28
N ILE A 15 -8.49 2.21 2.24
CA ILE A 15 -7.15 2.79 2.36
C ILE A 15 -7.29 4.14 3.07
N THR A 16 -6.73 4.24 4.27
CA THR A 16 -6.73 5.47 5.07
C THR A 16 -5.46 6.30 4.84
N GLN A 17 -4.38 5.65 4.39
CA GLN A 17 -3.15 6.31 3.98
C GLN A 17 -2.59 5.58 2.75
N GLY A 18 -2.46 6.26 1.62
CA GLY A 18 -1.81 5.71 0.43
C GLY A 18 -0.33 6.11 0.34
N PRO A 19 0.45 5.41 -0.51
CA PRO A 19 1.81 5.84 -0.81
C PRO A 19 1.82 7.20 -1.49
N SER A 20 2.81 8.02 -1.17
CA SER A 20 3.02 9.35 -1.75
C SER A 20 4.31 9.38 -2.56
N THR A 21 4.38 10.29 -3.52
CA THR A 21 5.60 10.54 -4.28
C THR A 21 6.72 11.01 -3.35
N ARG A 22 7.89 10.37 -3.47
CA ARG A 22 9.10 10.72 -2.72
C ARG A 22 10.25 11.01 -3.70
N VAL A 23 11.03 12.04 -3.39
CA VAL A 23 12.29 12.35 -4.08
C VAL A 23 13.42 12.06 -3.10
N ILE A 24 14.31 11.16 -3.48
CA ILE A 24 15.36 10.62 -2.61
C ILE A 24 16.65 10.56 -3.41
N GLU A 25 17.77 10.83 -2.72
CA GLU A 25 19.09 10.77 -3.33
C GLU A 25 19.46 9.34 -3.74
N VAL A 26 20.25 9.24 -4.80
CA VAL A 26 20.76 7.95 -5.28
C VAL A 26 21.58 7.27 -4.18
N GLY A 27 21.35 5.97 -3.99
CA GLY A 27 22.04 5.16 -2.98
C GLY A 27 21.36 5.13 -1.61
N HIS A 28 20.32 5.94 -1.40
CA HIS A 28 19.52 5.91 -0.17
C HIS A 28 18.26 5.06 -0.33
N THR A 29 17.74 4.58 0.80
CA THR A 29 16.51 3.78 0.86
C THR A 29 15.28 4.67 0.75
N ALA A 30 14.34 4.25 -0.10
CA ALA A 30 13.04 4.87 -0.23
C ALA A 30 11.98 4.08 0.53
N THR A 31 11.23 4.76 1.39
CA THR A 31 10.16 4.17 2.19
C THR A 31 8.79 4.65 1.72
N MET A 32 7.91 3.71 1.39
CA MET A 32 6.52 3.95 1.03
C MET A 32 5.61 3.37 2.11
N GLN A 33 4.58 4.14 2.49
CA GLN A 33 3.61 3.77 3.53
C GLN A 33 2.23 3.56 2.92
N CYS A 34 1.51 2.56 3.41
CA CYS A 34 0.14 2.24 3.05
C CYS A 34 -0.60 1.74 4.29
N LYS A 35 -1.68 2.40 4.68
CA LYS A 35 -2.55 1.95 5.78
C LYS A 35 -3.94 1.68 5.26
N ALA A 36 -4.50 0.57 5.68
CA ALA A 36 -5.85 0.19 5.34
C ALA A 36 -6.58 -0.35 6.57
N VAL A 37 -7.85 -0.01 6.70
CA VAL A 37 -8.73 -0.50 7.76
C VAL A 37 -9.82 -1.37 7.16
N GLY A 38 -10.25 -2.38 7.88
CA GLY A 38 -11.27 -3.32 7.43
C GLY A 38 -11.54 -4.36 8.50
N ASN A 39 -12.63 -5.10 8.36
CA ASN A 39 -12.94 -6.24 9.22
C ASN A 39 -13.37 -7.43 8.36
N PRO A 40 -12.51 -8.47 8.21
CA PRO A 40 -11.22 -8.67 8.88
C PRO A 40 -10.14 -7.69 8.42
N ALA A 41 -9.05 -7.59 9.19
CA ALA A 41 -7.93 -6.71 8.89
C ALA A 41 -7.39 -6.98 7.46
N PRO A 42 -7.20 -5.94 6.63
CA PRO A 42 -6.81 -6.13 5.24
C PRO A 42 -5.34 -6.53 5.10
N THR A 43 -5.07 -7.36 4.09
CA THR A 43 -3.70 -7.66 3.65
C THR A 43 -3.28 -6.69 2.56
N ILE A 44 -2.10 -6.08 2.69
CA ILE A 44 -1.56 -5.12 1.73
C ILE A 44 -0.53 -5.82 0.83
N TYR A 45 -0.55 -5.50 -0.46
CA TYR A 45 0.44 -5.93 -1.43
C TYR A 45 0.95 -4.73 -2.23
N TRP A 46 2.23 -4.78 -2.59
CA TRP A 46 2.88 -3.71 -3.33
C TRP A 46 3.04 -4.06 -4.80
N ILE A 47 2.76 -3.09 -5.67
CA ILE A 47 2.85 -3.20 -7.13
C ILE A 47 3.75 -2.09 -7.63
N LYS A 48 4.71 -2.44 -8.50
CA LYS A 48 5.58 -1.52 -9.21
C LYS A 48 5.45 -1.79 -10.70
N ASN A 49 5.17 -0.77 -11.49
CA ASN A 49 5.01 -0.87 -12.94
C ASN A 49 4.01 -1.99 -13.34
N GLN A 50 2.85 -2.02 -12.68
CA GLN A 50 1.77 -3.01 -12.90
C GLN A 50 2.12 -4.46 -12.50
N THR A 51 3.30 -4.70 -11.94
CA THR A 51 3.74 -6.03 -11.50
C THR A 51 3.90 -6.06 -9.98
N LYS A 52 3.51 -7.17 -9.34
CA LYS A 52 3.74 -7.37 -7.90
C LYS A 52 5.24 -7.24 -7.60
N VAL A 53 5.57 -6.51 -6.53
CA VAL A 53 6.96 -6.38 -6.08
C VAL A 53 7.50 -7.78 -5.76
N ASP A 54 8.62 -8.11 -6.40
CA ASP A 54 9.33 -9.35 -6.18
C ASP A 54 10.15 -9.27 -4.90
N MET A 55 9.62 -9.88 -3.84
CA MET A 55 10.26 -9.93 -2.53
C MET A 55 11.50 -10.83 -2.48
N SER A 56 11.84 -11.56 -3.56
CA SER A 56 13.13 -12.24 -3.66
C SER A 56 14.29 -11.29 -3.97
N ASN A 57 14.00 -10.09 -4.48
CA ASN A 57 15.01 -9.07 -4.70
C ASN A 57 15.42 -8.44 -3.36
N PRO A 58 16.70 -8.52 -2.94
CA PRO A 58 17.15 -8.07 -1.63
C PRO A 58 17.07 -6.55 -1.43
N ARG A 59 16.80 -5.78 -2.50
CA ARG A 59 16.55 -4.33 -2.39
C ARG A 59 15.19 -4.05 -1.74
N TYR A 60 14.21 -4.93 -1.92
CA TYR A 60 12.89 -4.72 -1.32
C TYR A 60 12.80 -5.34 0.06
N SER A 61 12.29 -4.57 1.02
CA SER A 61 12.01 -5.05 2.37
C SER A 61 10.66 -4.54 2.85
N ILE A 62 9.84 -5.43 3.39
CA ILE A 62 8.59 -5.09 4.06
C ILE A 62 8.89 -5.06 5.55
N LYS A 63 8.92 -3.87 6.15
CA LYS A 63 9.24 -3.71 7.58
C LYS A 63 8.01 -3.94 8.46
N ASP A 64 6.86 -3.49 7.98
CA ASP A 64 5.51 -3.78 8.46
C ASP A 64 4.63 -4.03 7.23
N VAL A 65 3.50 -4.75 7.35
CA VAL A 65 2.59 -5.00 6.19
C VAL A 65 2.21 -3.70 5.47
N GLU A 66 2.30 -2.58 6.19
CA GLU A 66 2.01 -1.21 5.79
C GLU A 66 3.22 -0.43 5.20
N GLU A 67 4.44 -0.97 5.20
CA GLU A 67 5.66 -0.24 4.80
C GLU A 67 6.54 -1.05 3.85
N LEU A 68 6.77 -0.52 2.64
CA LEU A 68 7.74 -1.03 1.67
C LEU A 68 8.97 -0.12 1.60
N SER A 69 10.15 -0.70 1.78
CA SER A 69 11.45 -0.08 1.55
C SER A 69 12.09 -0.62 0.26
N ILE A 70 12.72 0.24 -0.56
CA ILE A 70 13.58 -0.10 -1.72
C ILE A 70 14.94 0.60 -1.63
#